data_AF-A0A917V706-F1
#
_entry.id   AF-A0A917V706-F1
#
_cell.length_a   1.000
_cell.length_b   1.000
_cell.length_c   1.000
_cell.angle_alpha   90.00
_cell.angle_beta   90.00
_cell.angle_gamma   90.00
#
_symmetry.space_group_name_H-M   'P 1'
#
loop_
_entity.id
_entity.type
_entity.pdbx_description
1 polymer ?
#
loop_
_entity_poly.entity_id
_entity_poly.type
_entity_poly.pdbx_seq_one_letter_code
_entity_poly.pdbx_strand_id
1 'polypeptide(L)'
;MTAAADGVRSGDAVTVLQASFPFNGEDFALFLRDVPGAMFFLGVANPEAGLNGTPHAPDFGADERALGLGVRAMAGFLAGRLTTSS
;
A
#
# COMPACT_ATOMS: atom_id res chain seq x y z
N MET A 1 -11.11 7.21 18.04
CA MET A 1 -10.91 5.75 17.97
C MET A 1 -9.42 5.49 18.08
N THR A 2 -8.91 5.25 19.28
CA THR A 2 -7.49 4.98 19.54
C THR A 2 -7.16 3.55 19.11
N ALA A 3 -6.54 3.40 17.94
CA ALA A 3 -5.87 2.14 17.58
C ALA A 3 -4.45 2.18 18.17
N ALA A 4 -4.13 1.21 19.02
CA ALA A 4 -2.82 1.05 19.63
C ALA A 4 -1.74 0.86 18.56
N ALA A 5 -0.64 1.59 18.70
CA ALA A 5 0.55 1.53 17.84
C ALA A 5 1.50 0.37 18.21
N ASP A 6 0.97 -0.73 18.78
CA ASP A 6 1.75 -1.80 19.39
C ASP A 6 2.26 -2.84 18.36
N GLY A 7 2.86 -2.38 17.26
CA GLY A 7 3.33 -3.28 16.19
C GLY A 7 4.45 -2.77 15.28
N VAL A 8 4.86 -1.51 15.37
CA VAL A 8 5.94 -0.97 14.53
C VAL A 8 7.31 -1.32 15.15
N ARG A 9 8.02 -2.28 14.54
CA ARG A 9 9.36 -2.73 14.97
C ARG A 9 10.54 -1.94 14.36
N SER A 10 10.35 -0.68 13.96
CA SER A 10 11.46 0.17 13.49
C SER A 10 11.14 1.63 13.78
N GLY A 11 11.83 2.21 14.76
CA GLY A 11 11.50 3.52 15.35
C GLY A 11 11.84 4.75 14.51
N ASP A 12 12.72 4.63 13.50
CA ASP A 12 13.30 5.80 12.84
C ASP A 12 13.00 5.91 11.33
N ALA A 13 12.54 4.83 10.68
CA ALA A 13 12.28 4.80 9.23
C ALA A 13 10.78 4.76 8.87
N VAL A 14 9.90 4.75 9.86
CA VAL A 14 8.45 4.60 9.68
C VAL A 14 7.74 5.85 10.19
N THR A 15 7.16 6.61 9.27
CA THR A 15 6.23 7.68 9.63
C THR A 15 4.81 7.11 9.69
N VAL A 16 4.21 7.10 10.88
CA VAL A 16 2.81 6.70 11.06
C VAL A 16 1.92 7.86 10.63
N LEU A 17 1.18 7.68 9.54
CA LEU A 17 0.15 8.61 9.11
C LEU A 17 -1.14 8.26 9.85
N GLN A 18 -1.67 9.20 10.64
CA GLN A 18 -2.91 9.02 11.41
C GLN A 18 -4.18 9.16 10.55
N ALA A 19 -4.04 9.64 9.31
CA ALA A 19 -5.07 9.65 8.30
C ALA A 19 -4.45 9.27 6.96
N SER A 20 -5.10 8.39 6.21
CA SER A 20 -4.73 8.12 4.83
C SER A 20 -4.86 9.43 4.05
N PHE A 21 -3.83 9.81 3.30
CA PHE A 21 -3.94 10.86 2.30
C PHE A 21 -4.41 10.20 0.99
N PRO A 22 -5.53 10.60 0.34
CA PRO A 22 -6.51 11.63 0.70
C PRO A 22 -7.77 11.00 1.31
N PHE A 23 -7.88 10.99 2.64
CA PHE A 23 -9.05 10.56 3.43
C PHE A 23 -9.85 9.37 2.83
N ASN A 24 -9.16 8.35 2.34
CA ASN A 24 -9.80 7.16 1.83
C ASN A 24 -10.14 6.25 3.02
N GLY A 25 -11.43 6.09 3.28
CA GLY A 25 -11.95 5.03 4.15
C GLY A 25 -11.77 3.70 3.44
N GLU A 26 -10.64 3.05 3.69
CA GLU A 26 -10.25 1.78 3.07
C GLU A 26 -10.75 0.61 3.91
N ASP A 27 -11.64 -0.20 3.35
CA ASP A 27 -12.27 -1.31 4.07
C ASP A 27 -11.33 -2.51 4.24
N PHE A 28 -10.15 -2.53 3.58
CA PHE A 28 -9.10 -3.50 3.85
C PHE A 28 -8.69 -3.54 5.33
N ALA A 29 -8.84 -2.42 6.04
CA ALA A 29 -8.62 -2.34 7.49
C ALA A 29 -9.50 -3.31 8.30
N LEU A 30 -10.65 -3.75 7.75
CA LEU A 30 -11.50 -4.76 8.39
C LEU A 30 -10.81 -6.13 8.42
N PHE A 31 -10.12 -6.54 7.34
CA PHE A 31 -9.35 -7.80 7.34
C PHE A 31 -8.19 -7.77 8.33
N LEU A 32 -7.54 -6.61 8.47
CA LEU A 32 -6.41 -6.42 9.38
C LEU A 32 -6.79 -6.48 10.86
N ARG A 33 -8.09 -6.51 11.20
CA ARG A 33 -8.57 -6.79 12.57
C ARG A 33 -8.44 -8.27 12.93
N ASP A 34 -8.58 -9.15 11.95
CA ASP A 34 -8.69 -10.59 12.19
C ASP A 34 -7.41 -11.34 11.77
N VAL A 35 -6.69 -10.84 10.77
CA VAL A 35 -5.52 -11.51 10.21
C VAL A 35 -4.33 -10.55 10.15
N PRO A 36 -3.14 -10.94 10.68
CA PRO A 36 -1.92 -10.15 10.52
C PRO A 36 -1.60 -9.95 9.04
N GLY A 37 -1.66 -8.70 8.59
CA GLY A 37 -1.46 -8.34 7.19
C GLY A 37 -0.90 -6.93 7.03
N ALA A 38 -0.65 -6.56 5.79
CA ALA A 38 -0.22 -5.22 5.41
C ALA A 38 -0.86 -4.85 4.07
N MET A 39 -1.22 -3.57 3.93
CA MET A 39 -1.57 -2.95 2.66
C MET A 39 -0.50 -1.92 2.31
N PHE A 40 -0.18 -1.81 1.03
CA PHE A 40 0.80 -0.87 0.51
C PHE A 40 0.29 -0.24 -0.78
N PHE A 41 0.71 1.00 -1.02
CA PHE A 41 0.43 1.69 -2.28
C PHE A 41 1.45 1.29 -3.34
N LEU A 42 0.97 1.07 -4.57
CA LEU A 42 1.79 0.97 -5.76
C LEU A 42 1.82 2.33 -6.45
N GLY A 43 3.01 2.90 -6.64
CA GLY A 43 3.15 4.14 -7.39
C GLY A 43 2.81 3.93 -8.87
N VAL A 44 1.78 4.63 -9.34
CA VAL A 44 1.31 4.57 -10.75
C VAL A 44 1.36 5.92 -11.47
N ALA A 45 1.80 6.97 -10.77
CA ALA A 45 1.89 8.31 -11.34
C ALA A 45 3.04 8.41 -12.36
N ASN A 46 2.79 9.11 -13.46
CA ASN A 46 3.78 9.42 -14.48
C ASN A 46 3.58 10.85 -15.00
N PRO A 47 4.33 11.83 -14.45
CA PRO A 47 4.21 13.22 -14.87
C PRO A 47 4.56 13.50 -16.32
N GLU A 48 5.51 12.76 -16.87
CA GLU A 48 5.95 12.94 -18.26
C GLU A 48 4.86 12.53 -19.25
N ALA A 49 4.02 11.55 -18.88
CA ALA A 49 2.87 11.13 -19.67
C ALA A 49 1.54 11.82 -19.28
N GLY A 50 1.57 12.78 -18.36
CA GLY A 50 0.36 13.46 -17.86
C GLY A 50 -0.52 12.60 -16.94
N LEU A 51 -0.05 11.44 -16.46
CA LEU A 51 -0.78 10.52 -15.61
C LEU A 51 -0.53 10.85 -14.13
N ASN A 52 -1.04 11.99 -13.66
CA ASN A 52 -0.81 12.49 -12.29
C ASN A 52 -2.10 12.76 -11.51
N GLY A 53 -3.26 12.49 -12.09
CA GLY A 53 -4.54 12.67 -11.40
C GLY A 53 -4.60 11.83 -10.13
N THR A 54 -5.30 12.31 -9.12
CA THR A 54 -5.59 11.53 -7.91
C THR A 54 -6.74 10.55 -8.16
N PRO A 55 -6.84 9.42 -7.45
CA PRO A 55 -8.03 8.58 -7.51
C PRO A 55 -9.31 9.42 -7.34
N HIS A 56 -10.34 9.10 -8.13
CA HIS A 56 -11.62 9.82 -8.25
C HIS A 56 -11.60 11.18 -8.97
N ALA A 57 -10.45 11.67 -9.44
CA ALA A 57 -10.40 12.84 -10.30
C ALA A 57 -10.74 12.48 -11.77
N PRO A 58 -11.36 13.38 -12.55
CA PRO A 58 -11.71 13.12 -13.96
C PRO A 58 -10.52 12.82 -14.87
N ASP A 59 -9.34 13.31 -14.49
CA ASP A 59 -8.06 13.15 -15.18
C ASP A 59 -7.21 12.01 -14.60
N PHE A 60 -7.78 11.18 -13.73
CA PHE A 60 -7.08 10.02 -13.19
C PHE A 60 -6.73 9.03 -14.31
N GLY A 61 -5.45 8.66 -14.35
CA GLY A 61 -4.93 7.57 -15.17
C GLY A 61 -3.75 6.91 -14.46
N ALA A 62 -3.60 5.60 -14.64
CA ALA A 62 -2.51 4.83 -14.07
C ALA A 62 -1.52 4.42 -15.15
N ASP A 63 -0.22 4.55 -14.88
CA ASP A 63 0.81 4.03 -15.77
C ASP A 63 0.85 2.49 -15.69
N GLU A 64 0.38 1.82 -16.74
CA GLU A 64 0.28 0.35 -16.79
C GLU A 64 1.64 -0.35 -16.68
N ARG A 65 2.76 0.35 -16.90
CA ARG A 65 4.11 -0.21 -16.64
C ARG A 65 4.28 -0.60 -15.17
N ALA A 66 3.52 0.03 -14.26
CA ALA A 66 3.50 -0.32 -12.84
C ALA A 66 2.88 -1.70 -12.56
N LEU A 67 2.01 -2.24 -13.44
CA LEU A 67 1.40 -3.56 -13.24
C LEU A 67 2.46 -4.65 -13.08
N GLY A 68 3.47 -4.65 -13.94
CA GLY A 68 4.58 -5.60 -13.85
C GLY A 68 5.38 -5.46 -12.55
N LEU A 69 5.54 -4.23 -12.03
CA LEU A 69 6.20 -3.99 -10.74
C LEU A 69 5.35 -4.54 -9.59
N GLY A 70 4.05 -4.27 -9.59
CA GLY A 70 3.11 -4.76 -8.57
C GLY A 70 3.06 -6.29 -8.50
N VAL A 71 2.97 -6.95 -9.66
CA VAL A 71 2.97 -8.43 -9.74
C VAL A 71 4.27 -9.01 -9.17
N ARG A 72 5.44 -8.49 -9.57
CA ARG A 72 6.73 -8.97 -9.06
C ARG A 72 6.87 -8.73 -7.56
N ALA A 73 6.44 -7.58 -7.07
CA ALA A 73 6.50 -7.26 -5.64
C ALA A 73 5.65 -8.24 -4.81
N MET A 74 4.40 -8.48 -5.20
CA MET A 74 3.51 -9.39 -4.49
C MET A 74 3.99 -10.85 -4.60
N ALA A 75 4.38 -11.30 -5.80
CA ALA A 75 4.91 -12.64 -5.99
C ALA A 75 6.20 -12.87 -5.17
N GLY A 76 7.10 -11.89 -5.16
CA GLY A 76 8.32 -11.93 -4.34
C GLY A 76 8.02 -11.95 -2.84
N PHE A 77 7.05 -11.16 -2.38
CA PHE A 77 6.59 -11.18 -0.99
C PHE A 77 6.04 -12.56 -0.60
N LEU A 78 5.16 -13.13 -1.42
CA LEU A 78 4.59 -14.47 -1.18
C LEU A 78 5.69 -15.54 -1.17
N ALA A 79 6.58 -15.52 -2.17
CA ALA A 79 7.70 -16.47 -2.23
C ALA A 79 8.57 -16.38 -0.97
N GLY A 80 8.98 -15.17 -0.57
CA GLY A 80 9.76 -14.96 0.65
C GLY A 80 9.05 -15.46 1.91
N ARG A 81 7.74 -15.22 2.02
CA ARG A 81 6.92 -15.64 3.18
C ARG A 81 6.76 -17.16 3.26
N LEU A 82 6.62 -17.83 2.11
CA LEU A 82 6.53 -19.29 2.03
C LEU A 82 7.88 -19.96 2.35
N THR A 83 9.00 -19.31 2.03
CA THR A 83 10.34 -19.86 2.30
C THR A 83 10.87 -19.60 3.71
N THR A 84 10.27 -18.68 4.48
CA THR A 84 10.72 -18.31 5.84
C THR A 84 9.89 -18.98 6.95
N SER A 85 8.95 -19.85 6.59
CA SER A 85 8.11 -20.60 7.54
C SER A 85 8.66 -22.00 7.89
N SER A 86 9.98 -22.17 7.80
CA SER A 86 10.76 -23.35 8.23
C SER A 86 11.81 -22.93 9.25
#